data_AF-A0A957MT06-F1
#
_entry.id   AF-A0A957MT06-F1
#
_cell.length_a   1.000
_cell.length_b   1.000
_cell.length_c   1.000
_cell.angle_alpha   90.00
_cell.angle_beta   90.00
_cell.angle_gamma   90.00
#
_symmetry.space_group_name_H-M   'P 1'
#
loop_
_entity.id
_entity.type
_entity.pdbx_description
1 polymer ?
#
loop_
_entity_poly.entity_id
_entity_poly.type
_entity_poly.pdbx_seq_one_letter_code
_entity_poly.pdbx_strand_id
1 'polypeptide(L)'
;MTQWTAEGGVIGYRAGRAQARGASVGLRPALMWLVLAGSLAWLGALLVPYQSYTSAALLIAVVLLPAVAIWVVTNAGVNGGGALAAMGLLVVLLSDWTVRGGVDRDLDLQSVTKFAIWASGVILLIWRSSIVVQTARHLPSISLLAFGVWAVFSAAYSVSPLYSAAAGVAFIGIWMISTTLAVTASERLGLLVITLALLSGMVISLLLYLAFPDRVMVPMEGGTVLRLAGIFGSPNGMGRAAALALLTSLMLCYLLPRSRAALLMLMALTL
;
A
#
# COMPACT_ATOMS: atom_id res chain seq x y z
N MET A 1 32.24 -42.14 -14.96
CA MET A 1 32.10 -41.30 -16.16
C MET A 1 30.84 -40.45 -16.00
N THR A 2 31.01 -39.26 -15.44
CA THR A 2 29.95 -38.28 -15.19
C THR A 2 30.05 -37.18 -16.25
N GLN A 3 29.13 -37.20 -17.22
CA GLN A 3 28.98 -36.13 -18.19
C GLN A 3 28.46 -34.87 -17.46
N TRP A 4 29.37 -33.99 -17.07
CA TRP A 4 29.06 -32.59 -16.81
C TRP A 4 28.72 -31.95 -18.16
N THR A 5 27.43 -31.83 -18.46
CA THR A 5 26.94 -31.21 -19.69
C THR A 5 27.19 -29.69 -19.63
N ALA A 6 27.74 -29.16 -20.72
CA ALA A 6 28.05 -27.75 -20.92
C ALA A 6 26.84 -26.79 -20.89
N GLU A 7 25.62 -27.30 -20.62
CA GLU A 7 24.39 -26.52 -20.54
C GLU A 7 24.29 -25.65 -19.28
N GLY A 8 24.99 -26.00 -18.20
CA GLY A 8 25.03 -25.20 -16.97
C GLY A 8 25.63 -23.80 -17.15
N GLY A 9 26.56 -23.63 -18.11
CA GLY A 9 27.22 -22.35 -18.38
C GLY A 9 26.33 -21.34 -19.11
N VAL A 10 25.44 -21.81 -19.99
CA VAL A 10 24.56 -20.94 -20.79
C VAL A 10 23.38 -20.40 -19.96
N ILE A 11 22.90 -21.20 -19.00
CA ILE A 11 21.83 -20.78 -18.06
C ILE A 11 22.36 -19.71 -17.10
N GLY A 12 23.58 -19.87 -16.56
CA GLY A 12 24.21 -18.86 -15.71
C GLY A 12 24.49 -17.53 -16.43
N TYR A 13 24.91 -17.57 -17.69
CA TYR A 13 25.17 -16.36 -18.49
C TYR A 13 23.89 -15.58 -18.87
N ARG A 14 22.77 -16.27 -19.09
CA ARG A 14 21.46 -15.64 -19.36
C ARG A 14 20.86 -15.03 -18.09
N ALA A 15 20.98 -15.69 -16.93
CA ALA A 15 20.57 -15.15 -15.64
C ALA A 15 21.35 -13.87 -15.29
N GLY A 16 22.68 -13.88 -15.47
CA GLY A 16 23.53 -12.71 -15.22
C GLY A 16 23.22 -11.49 -16.11
N ARG A 17 22.90 -11.68 -17.40
CA ARG A 17 22.49 -10.57 -18.29
C ARG A 17 21.08 -10.05 -18.00
N ALA A 18 20.14 -10.90 -17.58
CA ALA A 18 18.82 -10.47 -17.15
C ALA A 18 18.90 -9.64 -15.85
N GLN A 19 19.79 -10.05 -14.94
CA GLN A 19 20.08 -9.37 -13.68
C GLN A 19 20.75 -8.01 -13.87
N ALA A 20 21.74 -7.91 -14.78
CA ALA A 20 22.40 -6.65 -15.12
C ALA A 20 21.49 -5.66 -15.88
N ARG A 21 20.54 -6.16 -16.71
CA ARG A 21 19.50 -5.32 -17.34
C ARG A 21 18.42 -4.87 -16.35
N GLY A 22 18.14 -5.64 -15.30
CA GLY A 22 17.16 -5.26 -14.27
C GLY A 22 17.62 -4.05 -13.44
N ALA A 23 18.91 -3.97 -13.10
CA ALA A 23 19.46 -2.90 -12.27
C ALA A 23 19.40 -1.50 -12.92
N SER A 24 19.60 -1.40 -14.23
CA SER A 24 19.54 -0.11 -14.95
C SER A 24 18.12 0.37 -15.25
N VAL A 25 17.13 -0.53 -15.21
CA VAL A 25 15.72 -0.21 -15.46
C VAL A 25 15.06 0.43 -14.23
N GLY A 26 15.51 0.11 -13.01
CA GLY A 26 14.97 0.68 -11.78
C GLY A 26 15.44 2.10 -11.44
N LEU A 27 16.65 2.46 -11.89
CA LEU A 27 17.25 3.75 -11.59
C LEU A 27 16.51 4.93 -12.27
N ARG A 28 16.06 4.72 -13.51
CA ARG A 28 15.38 5.75 -14.32
C ARG A 28 14.05 6.24 -13.73
N PRO A 29 13.10 5.39 -13.30
CA PRO A 29 11.83 5.83 -12.71
C PRO A 29 12.00 6.41 -11.31
N ALA A 30 12.96 5.93 -10.50
CA ALA A 30 13.30 6.56 -9.24
C ALA A 30 13.83 7.99 -9.47
N LEU A 31 14.68 8.19 -10.48
CA LEU A 31 15.14 9.52 -10.91
C LEU A 31 13.99 10.38 -11.47
N MET A 32 13.11 9.83 -12.30
CA MET A 32 11.95 10.56 -12.82
C MET A 32 10.99 10.99 -11.70
N TRP A 33 10.76 10.15 -10.70
CA TRP A 33 9.96 10.54 -9.53
C TRP A 33 10.66 11.59 -8.68
N LEU A 34 11.96 11.44 -8.40
CA LEU A 34 12.73 12.46 -7.70
C LEU A 34 12.67 13.81 -8.43
N VAL A 35 12.74 13.79 -9.77
CA VAL A 35 12.58 14.99 -10.59
C VAL A 35 11.16 15.52 -10.50
N LEU A 36 10.12 14.69 -10.69
CA LEU A 36 8.73 15.14 -10.70
C LEU A 36 8.27 15.63 -9.32
N ALA A 37 8.51 14.84 -8.27
CA ALA A 37 8.19 15.18 -6.90
C ALA A 37 9.05 16.34 -6.40
N GLY A 38 10.33 16.40 -6.78
CA GLY A 38 11.19 17.55 -6.51
C GLY A 38 10.70 18.83 -7.20
N SER A 39 10.22 18.73 -8.44
CA SER A 39 9.66 19.87 -9.19
C SER A 39 8.35 20.36 -8.58
N LEU A 40 7.46 19.43 -8.19
CA LEU A 40 6.19 19.75 -7.53
C LEU A 40 6.39 20.30 -6.11
N ALA A 41 7.37 19.76 -5.38
CA ALA A 41 7.82 20.27 -4.08
C ALA A 41 8.37 21.70 -4.21
N TRP A 42 9.19 21.96 -5.23
CA TRP A 42 9.76 23.28 -5.51
C TRP A 42 8.69 24.29 -5.95
N LEU A 43 7.77 23.89 -6.84
CA LEU A 43 6.61 24.70 -7.21
C LEU A 43 5.70 25.00 -6.01
N GLY A 44 5.44 24.00 -5.17
CA GLY A 44 4.68 24.19 -3.92
C GLY A 44 5.36 25.15 -2.95
N ALA A 45 6.69 25.07 -2.82
CA ALA A 45 7.48 25.98 -1.98
C ALA A 45 7.52 27.42 -2.52
N LEU A 46 7.40 27.62 -3.84
CA LEU A 46 7.29 28.95 -4.46
C LEU A 46 5.88 29.55 -4.31
N LEU A 47 4.85 28.72 -4.22
CA LEU A 47 3.45 29.14 -4.17
C LEU A 47 2.90 29.29 -2.73
N VAL A 48 3.58 28.72 -1.73
CA VAL A 48 3.16 28.80 -0.32
C VAL A 48 4.12 29.72 0.46
N PRO A 49 3.65 30.87 1.01
CA PRO A 49 4.50 31.75 1.79
C PRO A 49 5.00 31.03 3.06
N TYR A 50 6.34 30.94 3.16
CA TYR A 50 7.16 30.42 4.26
C TYR A 50 6.40 30.10 5.56
N GLN A 51 6.16 28.80 5.83
CA GLN A 51 5.75 28.34 7.16
C GLN A 51 6.46 27.03 7.58
N SER A 52 7.14 27.14 8.74
CA SER A 52 7.61 26.10 9.68
C SER A 52 8.47 24.93 9.16
N TYR A 53 9.52 24.55 9.89
CA TYR A 53 10.40 23.39 9.61
C TYR A 53 9.65 22.05 9.45
N THR A 54 8.44 21.94 9.98
CA THR A 54 7.50 20.83 9.79
C THR A 54 7.15 20.60 8.31
N SER A 55 7.10 21.65 7.48
CA SER A 55 6.83 21.53 6.04
C SER A 55 7.99 20.90 5.26
N ALA A 56 9.24 21.15 5.67
CA ALA A 56 10.43 20.61 5.02
C ALA A 56 10.59 19.10 5.24
N ALA A 57 10.37 18.60 6.47
CA ALA A 57 10.35 17.17 6.75
C ALA A 57 9.19 16.45 6.02
N LEU A 58 8.03 17.12 5.90
CA LEU A 58 6.90 16.65 5.10
C LEU A 58 7.24 16.53 3.62
N LEU A 59 7.87 17.57 3.05
CA LEU A 59 8.33 17.59 1.65
C LEU A 59 9.38 16.49 1.39
N ILE A 60 10.33 16.31 2.31
CA ILE A 60 11.34 15.25 2.22
C ILE A 60 10.66 13.87 2.28
N ALA A 61 9.70 13.66 3.17
CA ALA A 61 8.94 12.41 3.25
C ALA A 61 8.14 12.15 1.97
N VAL A 62 7.42 13.15 1.44
CA VAL A 62 6.66 13.07 0.17
C VAL A 62 7.55 12.71 -1.01
N VAL A 63 8.76 13.25 -1.07
CA VAL A 63 9.67 13.07 -2.19
C VAL A 63 10.43 11.74 -2.07
N LEU A 64 10.98 11.44 -0.89
CA LEU A 64 11.88 10.31 -0.70
C LEU A 64 11.16 8.97 -0.45
N LEU A 65 10.04 8.94 0.28
CA LEU A 65 9.34 7.67 0.56
C LEU A 65 8.91 6.95 -0.72
N PRO A 66 8.30 7.62 -1.71
CA PRO A 66 7.90 6.94 -2.94
C PRO A 66 9.11 6.65 -3.82
N ALA A 67 10.18 7.47 -3.80
CA ALA A 67 11.43 7.15 -4.49
C ALA A 67 12.05 5.84 -3.97
N VAL A 68 12.08 5.68 -2.64
CA VAL A 68 12.55 4.45 -1.98
C VAL A 68 11.60 3.29 -2.27
N ALA A 69 10.27 3.50 -2.23
CA ALA A 69 9.29 2.47 -2.57
C ALA A 69 9.44 2.00 -4.04
N ILE A 70 9.60 2.94 -4.98
CA ILE A 70 9.85 2.65 -6.40
C ILE A 70 11.19 1.93 -6.57
N TRP A 71 12.25 2.36 -5.89
CA TRP A 71 13.55 1.69 -5.92
C TRP A 71 13.49 0.26 -5.38
N VAL A 72 12.75 0.05 -4.28
CA VAL A 72 12.50 -1.28 -3.71
C VAL A 72 11.70 -2.15 -4.67
N VAL A 73 10.62 -1.61 -5.27
CA VAL A 73 9.74 -2.32 -6.22
C VAL A 73 10.43 -2.59 -7.56
N THR A 74 11.33 -1.71 -7.99
CA THR A 74 12.08 -1.90 -9.23
C THR A 74 13.15 -2.96 -9.08
N ASN A 75 13.87 -2.97 -7.96
CA ASN A 75 14.80 -4.04 -7.61
C ASN A 75 14.09 -5.36 -7.27
N ALA A 76 12.82 -5.30 -6.87
CA ALA A 76 11.96 -6.47 -6.74
C ALA A 76 11.80 -7.20 -8.09
N GLY A 77 11.85 -6.52 -9.24
CA GLY A 77 11.71 -7.18 -10.54
C GLY A 77 12.68 -8.36 -10.81
N VAL A 78 13.74 -8.49 -10.01
CA VAL A 78 14.77 -9.54 -10.14
C VAL A 78 14.57 -10.71 -9.13
N ASN A 79 13.88 -10.52 -7.98
CA ASN A 79 13.66 -11.54 -6.91
C ASN A 79 12.37 -11.31 -6.06
N GLY A 80 11.34 -10.62 -6.58
CA GLY A 80 10.56 -9.61 -5.83
C GLY A 80 9.19 -9.89 -5.26
N GLY A 81 8.83 -11.14 -4.98
CA GLY A 81 7.57 -11.39 -4.26
C GLY A 81 7.52 -10.64 -2.91
N GLY A 82 8.66 -10.59 -2.19
CA GLY A 82 8.74 -9.98 -0.86
C GLY A 82 8.54 -8.47 -0.83
N ALA A 83 9.06 -7.73 -1.80
CA ALA A 83 8.93 -6.26 -1.83
C ALA A 83 7.53 -5.80 -2.26
N LEU A 84 6.91 -6.47 -3.23
CA LEU A 84 5.50 -6.25 -3.56
C LEU A 84 4.58 -6.66 -2.40
N ALA A 85 4.91 -7.74 -1.69
CA ALA A 85 4.21 -8.14 -0.47
C ALA A 85 4.35 -7.09 0.66
N ALA A 86 5.56 -6.56 0.88
CA ALA A 86 5.78 -5.49 1.86
C ALA A 86 5.02 -4.21 1.49
N MET A 87 5.00 -3.85 0.20
CA MET A 87 4.22 -2.72 -0.30
C MET A 87 2.72 -2.94 -0.12
N GLY A 88 2.21 -4.14 -0.45
CA GLY A 88 0.82 -4.51 -0.21
C GLY A 88 0.46 -4.45 1.28
N LEU A 89 1.36 -4.91 2.15
CA LEU A 89 1.19 -4.86 3.61
C LEU A 89 1.08 -3.40 4.09
N LEU A 90 1.98 -2.54 3.62
CA LEU A 90 1.95 -1.11 3.92
C LEU A 90 0.66 -0.46 3.42
N VAL A 91 0.22 -0.77 2.19
CA VAL A 91 -1.04 -0.24 1.64
C VAL A 91 -2.23 -0.65 2.50
N VAL A 92 -2.36 -1.92 2.86
CA VAL A 92 -3.49 -2.39 3.69
C VAL A 92 -3.46 -1.74 5.07
N LEU A 93 -2.30 -1.74 5.73
CA LEU A 93 -2.14 -1.17 7.07
C LEU A 93 -2.44 0.33 7.08
N LEU A 94 -1.91 1.07 6.11
CA LEU A 94 -2.04 2.52 6.05
C LEU A 94 -3.38 2.98 5.49
N SER A 95 -4.13 2.11 4.80
CA SER A 95 -5.43 2.50 4.25
C SER A 95 -6.37 2.98 5.34
N ASP A 96 -6.49 2.21 6.42
CA ASP A 96 -7.37 2.56 7.54
C ASP A 96 -6.65 3.30 8.68
N TRP A 97 -5.30 3.35 8.71
CA TRP A 97 -4.54 4.03 9.77
C TRP A 97 -5.02 5.47 9.97
N THR A 98 -5.61 5.76 11.12
CA THR A 98 -6.04 7.10 11.53
C THR A 98 -5.49 7.42 12.92
N VAL A 99 -4.72 8.50 13.02
CA VAL A 99 -4.25 9.11 14.27
C VAL A 99 -5.19 10.26 14.58
N ARG A 100 -5.95 10.12 15.66
CA ARG A 100 -6.86 11.15 16.13
C ARG A 100 -6.06 12.22 16.89
N GLY A 101 -6.21 13.48 16.49
CA GLY A 101 -5.53 14.60 17.15
C GLY A 101 -5.27 15.83 16.26
N GLY A 102 -5.46 15.72 14.94
CA GLY A 102 -5.40 16.86 14.02
C GLY A 102 -6.75 17.58 13.90
N VAL A 103 -6.73 18.89 13.64
CA VAL A 103 -7.92 19.63 13.21
C VAL A 103 -8.28 19.12 11.80
N ASP A 104 -9.51 18.62 11.62
CA ASP A 104 -10.04 17.99 10.38
C ASP A 104 -10.03 18.87 9.11
N ARG A 105 -9.34 20.01 9.12
CA ARG A 105 -9.37 21.00 8.04
C ARG A 105 -8.07 21.11 7.23
N ASP A 106 -6.95 20.57 7.72
CA ASP A 106 -5.66 20.71 7.05
C ASP A 106 -5.11 19.38 6.53
N LEU A 107 -4.30 19.48 5.46
CA LEU A 107 -3.50 18.37 4.93
C LEU A 107 -2.52 17.90 6.01
N ASP A 108 -2.90 16.87 6.76
CA ASP A 108 -2.06 16.30 7.80
C ASP A 108 -0.97 15.37 7.20
N LEU A 109 0.13 15.20 7.95
CA LEU A 109 1.25 14.33 7.56
C LEU A 109 0.78 12.90 7.21
N GLN A 110 -0.29 12.44 7.85
CA GLN A 110 -0.86 11.13 7.62
C GLN A 110 -1.47 11.02 6.22
N SER A 111 -2.36 11.95 5.84
CA SER A 111 -3.00 11.98 4.53
C SER A 111 -1.97 12.12 3.41
N VAL A 112 -0.96 12.95 3.65
CA VAL A 112 0.16 13.13 2.71
C VAL A 112 0.97 11.85 2.54
N THR A 113 1.29 11.15 3.64
CA THR A 113 2.05 9.89 3.59
C THR A 113 1.26 8.80 2.87
N LYS A 114 -0.04 8.68 3.16
CA LYS A 114 -0.95 7.76 2.47
C LYS A 114 -0.98 8.05 0.97
N PHE A 115 -1.20 9.31 0.60
CA PHE A 115 -1.23 9.73 -0.79
C PHE A 115 0.08 9.42 -1.51
N ALA A 116 1.24 9.68 -0.89
CA ALA A 116 2.55 9.41 -1.47
C ALA A 116 2.74 7.90 -1.78
N ILE A 117 2.31 7.03 -0.86
CA ILE A 117 2.36 5.58 -1.04
C ILE A 117 1.38 5.13 -2.12
N TRP A 118 0.16 5.65 -2.13
CA TRP A 118 -0.82 5.28 -3.16
C TRP A 118 -0.42 5.79 -4.54
N ALA A 119 0.10 7.01 -4.65
CA ALA A 119 0.60 7.60 -5.90
C ALA A 119 1.74 6.77 -6.52
N SER A 120 2.54 6.06 -5.71
CA SER A 120 3.55 5.12 -6.24
C SER A 120 2.94 3.99 -7.07
N GLY A 121 1.67 3.63 -6.83
CA GLY A 121 0.91 2.70 -7.66
C GLY A 121 0.64 3.22 -9.08
N VAL A 122 0.52 4.53 -9.27
CA VAL A 122 0.37 5.14 -10.60
C VAL A 122 1.68 5.09 -11.38
N ILE A 123 2.81 5.18 -10.69
CA ILE A 123 4.13 5.00 -11.31
C ILE A 123 4.31 3.54 -11.73
N LEU A 124 3.85 2.62 -10.88
CA LEU A 124 3.76 1.20 -11.24
C LEU A 124 2.89 0.97 -12.47
N LEU A 125 1.79 1.71 -12.64
CA LEU A 125 0.90 1.61 -13.81
C LEU A 125 1.65 1.89 -15.11
N ILE A 126 2.45 2.97 -15.14
CA ILE A 126 3.25 3.35 -16.30
C ILE A 126 4.28 2.26 -16.61
N TRP A 127 4.90 1.69 -15.58
CA TRP A 127 5.99 0.74 -15.74
C TRP A 127 5.55 -0.71 -16.00
N ARG A 128 4.40 -1.10 -15.47
CA ARG A 128 3.80 -2.43 -15.57
C ARG A 128 2.50 -2.40 -16.37
N SER A 129 2.43 -1.55 -17.39
CA SER A 129 1.24 -1.41 -18.25
C SER A 129 0.80 -2.73 -18.89
N SER A 130 1.71 -3.70 -19.08
CA SER A 130 1.36 -5.06 -19.52
C SER A 130 0.45 -5.82 -18.54
N ILE A 131 0.52 -5.53 -17.24
CA ILE A 131 -0.39 -6.09 -16.22
C ILE A 131 -1.80 -5.54 -16.40
N VAL A 132 -1.95 -4.28 -16.80
CA VAL A 132 -3.26 -3.68 -17.13
C VAL A 132 -3.92 -4.46 -18.26
N VAL A 133 -3.17 -4.79 -19.30
CA VAL A 133 -3.68 -5.58 -20.43
C VAL A 133 -4.12 -6.98 -19.99
N GLN A 134 -3.38 -7.62 -19.08
CA GLN A 134 -3.73 -8.93 -18.54
C GLN A 134 -5.00 -8.87 -17.69
N THR A 135 -5.12 -7.84 -16.86
CA THR A 135 -6.24 -7.63 -15.93
C THR A 135 -7.49 -7.07 -16.61
N ALA A 136 -7.39 -6.51 -17.82
CA ALA A 136 -8.53 -6.03 -18.61
C ALA A 136 -9.56 -7.13 -18.92
N ARG A 137 -9.17 -8.40 -18.87
CA ARG A 137 -10.08 -9.55 -19.03
C ARG A 137 -10.91 -9.85 -17.78
N HIS A 138 -10.52 -9.29 -16.62
CA HIS A 138 -11.21 -9.51 -15.36
C HIS A 138 -12.18 -8.34 -15.08
N LEU A 139 -13.45 -8.55 -15.46
CA LEU A 139 -14.52 -7.54 -15.37
C LEU A 139 -14.58 -6.79 -14.02
N PRO A 140 -14.56 -7.46 -12.85
CA PRO A 140 -14.57 -6.75 -11.57
C PRO A 140 -13.37 -5.81 -11.40
N SER A 141 -12.20 -6.19 -11.91
CA SER A 141 -10.99 -5.38 -11.79
C SER A 141 -11.09 -4.13 -12.67
N ILE A 142 -11.52 -4.28 -13.92
CA ILE A 142 -11.63 -3.13 -14.83
C ILE A 142 -12.74 -2.17 -14.42
N SER A 143 -13.83 -2.67 -13.82
CA SER A 143 -14.87 -1.82 -13.23
C SER A 143 -14.33 -0.95 -12.09
N LEU A 144 -13.45 -1.48 -11.25
CA LEU A 144 -12.79 -0.68 -10.19
C LEU A 144 -11.85 0.37 -10.80
N LEU A 145 -11.07 0.03 -11.83
CA LEU A 145 -10.26 1.03 -12.52
C LEU A 145 -11.12 2.13 -13.13
N ALA A 146 -12.20 1.77 -13.83
CA ALA A 146 -13.13 2.71 -14.42
C ALA A 146 -13.77 3.63 -13.36
N PHE A 147 -14.12 3.08 -12.19
CA PHE A 147 -14.60 3.88 -11.06
C PHE A 147 -13.54 4.86 -10.55
N GLY A 148 -12.28 4.44 -10.43
CA GLY A 148 -11.17 5.33 -10.06
C GLY A 148 -10.97 6.47 -11.05
N VAL A 149 -11.01 6.17 -12.35
CA VAL A 149 -10.93 7.17 -13.42
C VAL A 149 -12.12 8.13 -13.36
N TRP A 150 -13.33 7.60 -13.18
CA TRP A 150 -14.53 8.42 -13.00
C TRP A 150 -14.43 9.34 -11.78
N ALA A 151 -13.89 8.85 -10.65
CA ALA A 151 -13.67 9.67 -9.45
C ALA A 151 -12.68 10.83 -9.68
N VAL A 152 -11.66 10.63 -10.52
CA VAL A 152 -10.75 11.71 -10.92
C VAL A 152 -11.48 12.77 -11.75
N PHE A 153 -12.31 12.37 -12.72
CA PHE A 153 -13.06 13.32 -13.54
C PHE A 153 -14.17 14.04 -12.77
N SER A 154 -14.87 13.34 -11.88
CA SER A 154 -15.94 13.94 -11.08
C SER A 154 -15.43 14.94 -10.04
N ALA A 155 -14.13 14.91 -9.74
CA ALA A 155 -13.49 15.86 -8.84
C ALA A 155 -13.69 17.34 -9.24
N ALA A 156 -13.85 17.64 -10.53
CA ALA A 156 -14.13 18.99 -11.01
C ALA A 156 -15.43 19.60 -10.45
N TYR A 157 -16.38 18.75 -10.03
CA TYR A 157 -17.66 19.14 -9.45
C TYR A 157 -17.66 19.10 -7.91
N SER A 158 -16.54 18.75 -7.28
CA SER A 158 -16.41 18.70 -5.84
C SER A 158 -16.21 20.08 -5.24
N VAL A 159 -16.65 20.27 -3.99
CA VAL A 159 -16.32 21.45 -3.18
C VAL A 159 -14.81 21.55 -2.94
N SER A 160 -14.08 20.43 -3.05
CA SER A 160 -12.61 20.39 -2.92
C SER A 160 -11.98 19.62 -4.08
N PRO A 161 -11.86 20.21 -5.29
CA PRO A 161 -11.46 19.48 -6.50
C PRO A 161 -10.10 18.80 -6.41
N LEU A 162 -9.08 19.48 -5.87
CA LEU A 162 -7.74 18.90 -5.74
C LEU A 162 -7.72 17.68 -4.81
N TYR A 163 -8.39 17.77 -3.66
CA TYR A 163 -8.50 16.66 -2.71
C TYR A 163 -9.23 15.46 -3.31
N SER A 164 -10.37 15.71 -3.98
CA SER A 164 -11.14 14.65 -4.64
C SER A 164 -10.37 14.00 -5.80
N ALA A 165 -9.65 14.78 -6.59
CA ALA A 165 -8.81 14.25 -7.66
C ALA A 165 -7.67 13.38 -7.09
N ALA A 166 -7.00 13.86 -6.02
CA ALA A 166 -5.97 13.11 -5.33
C ALA A 166 -6.50 11.78 -4.76
N ALA A 167 -7.71 11.77 -4.19
CA ALA A 167 -8.36 10.54 -3.73
C ALA A 167 -8.64 9.56 -4.88
N GLY A 168 -9.11 10.03 -6.04
CA GLY A 168 -9.29 9.20 -7.23
C GLY A 168 -7.97 8.60 -7.75
N VAL A 169 -6.91 9.42 -7.80
CA VAL A 169 -5.55 8.98 -8.18
C VAL A 169 -5.02 7.93 -7.21
N ALA A 170 -5.22 8.14 -5.91
CA ALA A 170 -4.85 7.17 -4.89
C ALA A 170 -5.57 5.84 -5.07
N PHE A 171 -6.87 5.87 -5.38
CA PHE A 171 -7.65 4.67 -5.65
C PHE A 171 -7.10 3.87 -6.85
N ILE A 172 -6.76 4.56 -7.95
CA ILE A 172 -6.11 3.94 -9.11
C ILE A 172 -4.76 3.33 -8.70
N GLY A 173 -3.99 4.02 -7.86
CA GLY A 173 -2.73 3.53 -7.33
C GLY A 173 -2.87 2.25 -6.51
N ILE A 174 -3.82 2.20 -5.58
CA ILE A 174 -4.15 1.01 -4.77
C ILE A 174 -4.57 -0.14 -5.69
N TRP A 175 -5.43 0.14 -6.68
CA TRP A 175 -5.84 -0.84 -7.68
C TRP A 175 -4.63 -1.43 -8.42
N MET A 176 -3.69 -0.59 -8.86
CA MET A 176 -2.51 -1.06 -9.59
C MET A 176 -1.58 -1.91 -8.72
N ILE A 177 -1.36 -1.51 -7.47
CA ILE A 177 -0.54 -2.30 -6.53
C ILE A 177 -1.20 -3.65 -6.28
N SER A 178 -2.51 -3.65 -6.04
CA SER A 178 -3.29 -4.86 -5.73
C SER A 178 -3.31 -5.84 -6.91
N THR A 179 -3.54 -5.33 -8.12
CA THR A 179 -3.53 -6.15 -9.34
C THR A 179 -2.13 -6.65 -9.70
N THR A 180 -1.10 -5.81 -9.52
CA THR A 180 0.29 -6.24 -9.69
C THR A 180 0.63 -7.36 -8.72
N LEU A 181 0.26 -7.23 -7.45
CA LEU A 181 0.44 -8.28 -6.45
C LEU A 181 -0.32 -9.54 -6.85
N ALA A 182 -1.58 -9.45 -7.27
CA ALA A 182 -2.39 -10.59 -7.68
C ALA A 182 -1.83 -11.34 -8.89
N VAL A 183 -1.20 -10.63 -9.84
CA VAL A 183 -0.62 -11.24 -11.05
C VAL A 183 0.77 -11.82 -10.81
N THR A 184 1.56 -11.20 -9.92
CA THR A 184 2.99 -11.54 -9.74
C THR A 184 3.28 -12.39 -8.50
N ALA A 185 2.41 -12.36 -7.50
CA ALA A 185 2.53 -13.16 -6.30
C ALA A 185 1.54 -14.33 -6.31
N SER A 186 1.88 -15.41 -5.61
CA SER A 186 0.92 -16.47 -5.34
C SER A 186 -0.26 -15.94 -4.51
N GLU A 187 -1.46 -16.47 -4.75
CA GLU A 187 -2.67 -16.15 -3.96
C GLU A 187 -2.43 -16.27 -2.45
N ARG A 188 -1.66 -17.28 -2.03
CA ARG A 188 -1.25 -17.50 -0.64
C ARG A 188 -0.50 -16.30 -0.05
N LEU A 189 0.43 -15.74 -0.81
CA LEU A 189 1.21 -14.58 -0.38
C LEU A 189 0.31 -13.33 -0.29
N GLY A 190 -0.60 -13.14 -1.25
CA GLY A 190 -1.58 -12.06 -1.20
C GLY A 190 -2.48 -12.12 0.04
N LEU A 191 -3.05 -13.29 0.33
CA LEU A 191 -3.85 -13.50 1.53
C LEU A 191 -3.03 -13.29 2.81
N LEU A 192 -1.81 -13.84 2.88
CA LEU A 192 -0.92 -13.67 4.03
C LEU A 192 -0.62 -12.19 4.29
N VAL A 193 -0.35 -11.41 3.24
CA VAL A 193 -0.11 -9.97 3.33
C VAL A 193 -1.31 -9.25 3.95
N ILE A 194 -2.53 -9.53 3.46
CA ILE A 194 -3.75 -8.91 3.97
C ILE A 194 -3.96 -9.30 5.45
N THR A 195 -3.87 -10.59 5.77
CA THR A 195 -4.06 -11.09 7.14
C THR A 195 -3.06 -10.47 8.11
N LEU A 196 -1.76 -10.48 7.77
CA LEU A 196 -0.71 -9.91 8.63
C LEU A 196 -0.86 -8.40 8.80
N ALA A 197 -1.24 -7.67 7.75
CA ALA A 197 -1.49 -6.23 7.84
C ALA A 197 -2.64 -5.90 8.80
N LEU A 198 -3.76 -6.62 8.67
CA LEU A 198 -4.93 -6.39 9.54
C LEU A 198 -4.64 -6.78 11.00
N LEU A 199 -4.01 -7.93 11.22
CA LEU A 199 -3.63 -8.41 12.55
C LEU A 199 -2.63 -7.49 13.23
N SER A 200 -1.58 -7.07 12.52
CA SER A 200 -0.61 -6.11 13.06
C SER A 200 -1.30 -4.79 13.43
N GLY A 201 -2.25 -4.31 12.61
CA GLY A 201 -3.07 -3.16 12.95
C GLY A 201 -3.90 -3.33 14.22
N MET A 202 -4.48 -4.51 14.46
CA MET A 202 -5.20 -4.82 15.70
C MET A 202 -4.26 -4.89 16.91
N VAL A 203 -3.11 -5.54 16.78
CA VAL A 203 -2.10 -5.61 17.84
C VAL A 203 -1.61 -4.22 18.20
N ILE A 204 -1.29 -3.38 17.20
CA ILE A 204 -0.92 -1.97 17.43
C ILE A 204 -2.06 -1.23 18.13
N SER A 205 -3.31 -1.45 17.73
CA SER A 205 -4.48 -0.83 18.37
C SER A 205 -4.63 -1.22 19.84
N LEU A 206 -4.38 -2.49 20.19
CA LEU A 206 -4.39 -2.98 21.57
C LEU A 206 -3.23 -2.39 22.38
N LEU A 207 -2.03 -2.32 21.81
CA LEU A 207 -0.87 -1.69 22.47
C LEU A 207 -1.12 -0.20 22.72
N LEU A 208 -1.71 0.51 21.75
CA LEU A 208 -2.09 1.91 21.91
C LEU A 208 -3.23 2.09 22.91
N TYR A 209 -4.13 1.11 23.07
CA TYR A 209 -5.14 1.14 24.13
C TYR A 209 -4.53 1.07 25.52
N LEU A 210 -3.50 0.23 25.71
CA LEU A 210 -2.78 0.15 26.98
C LEU A 210 -1.96 1.41 27.28
N ALA A 211 -1.35 2.02 26.25
CA ALA A 211 -0.46 3.17 26.41
C ALA A 211 -1.20 4.53 26.42
N PHE A 212 -2.23 4.69 25.58
CA PHE A 212 -2.92 5.95 25.30
C PHE A 212 -4.42 5.75 25.05
N PRO A 213 -5.20 5.24 26.03
CA PRO A 213 -6.60 4.87 25.85
C PRO A 213 -7.48 6.01 25.31
N ASP A 214 -7.25 7.24 25.77
CA ASP A 214 -8.01 8.43 25.36
C ASP A 214 -7.89 8.76 23.86
N ARG A 215 -6.83 8.29 23.19
CA ARG A 215 -6.59 8.55 21.76
C ARG A 215 -7.20 7.51 20.83
N VAL A 216 -7.46 6.31 21.35
CA VAL A 216 -7.92 5.16 20.54
C VAL A 216 -9.34 4.71 20.85
N MET A 217 -9.90 5.16 21.98
CA MET A 217 -11.30 4.95 22.34
C MET A 217 -12.17 6.05 21.73
N VAL A 218 -13.37 5.66 21.30
CA VAL A 218 -14.30 6.54 20.59
C VAL A 218 -15.65 6.53 21.27
N PRO A 219 -16.21 7.70 21.63
CA PRO A 219 -17.57 7.80 22.12
C PRO A 219 -18.56 7.36 21.04
N MET A 220 -19.45 6.45 21.40
CA MET A 220 -20.58 5.96 20.62
C MET A 220 -21.87 6.20 21.42
N GLU A 221 -23.02 6.08 20.77
CA GLU A 221 -24.33 6.17 21.44
C GLU A 221 -24.50 7.47 22.25
N GLY A 222 -24.19 8.61 21.63
CA GLY A 222 -24.25 9.93 22.29
C GLY A 222 -23.15 10.16 23.34
N GLY A 223 -22.09 9.34 23.34
CA GLY A 223 -20.97 9.45 24.28
C GLY A 223 -21.08 8.58 25.52
N THR A 224 -22.11 7.74 25.60
CA THR A 224 -22.36 6.84 26.74
C THR A 224 -21.47 5.61 26.74
N VAL A 225 -21.04 5.14 25.56
CA VAL A 225 -20.22 3.94 25.41
C VAL A 225 -18.92 4.29 24.70
N LEU A 226 -17.79 4.03 25.36
CA LEU A 226 -16.47 4.11 24.73
C LEU A 226 -16.15 2.78 24.05
N ARG A 227 -15.86 2.82 22.75
CA ARG A 227 -15.47 1.63 21.97
C ARG A 227 -14.10 1.83 21.35
N LEU A 228 -13.31 0.75 21.31
CA LEU A 228 -11.99 0.78 20.70
C LEU A 228 -12.11 0.98 19.18
N ALA A 229 -11.51 2.04 18.66
CA ALA A 229 -11.29 2.22 17.23
C ALA A 229 -9.85 1.93 16.83
N GLY A 230 -8.90 2.13 17.75
CA GLY A 230 -7.49 1.89 17.47
C GLY A 230 -6.98 2.74 16.31
N ILE A 231 -6.12 2.13 15.49
CA ILE A 231 -5.65 2.75 14.26
C ILE A 231 -6.69 2.70 13.13
N PHE A 232 -7.80 1.96 13.26
CA PHE A 232 -8.80 1.82 12.18
C PHE A 232 -9.80 2.99 12.11
N GLY A 233 -9.57 4.03 12.91
CA GLY A 233 -10.32 5.29 12.86
C GLY A 233 -11.76 5.21 13.35
N SER A 234 -12.41 4.05 13.41
CA SER A 234 -13.73 3.86 14.03
C SER A 234 -13.90 2.43 14.56
N PRO A 235 -14.80 2.21 15.55
CA PRO A 235 -15.11 0.86 16.02
C PRO A 235 -15.65 -0.06 14.92
N ASN A 236 -16.44 0.48 13.99
CA ASN A 236 -16.91 -0.26 12.81
C ASN A 236 -15.75 -0.61 11.87
N GLY A 237 -14.79 0.29 11.70
CA GLY A 237 -13.55 0.04 10.97
C GLY A 237 -12.78 -1.14 11.55
N MET A 238 -12.59 -1.15 12.88
CA MET A 238 -11.94 -2.24 13.60
C MET A 238 -12.70 -3.56 13.47
N GLY A 239 -14.03 -3.55 13.60
CA GLY A 239 -14.85 -4.74 13.40
C GLY A 239 -14.77 -5.31 11.98
N ARG A 240 -14.76 -4.46 10.95
CA ARG A 240 -14.55 -4.89 9.55
C ARG A 240 -13.16 -5.49 9.36
N ALA A 241 -12.13 -4.87 9.92
CA ALA A 241 -10.77 -5.38 9.86
C ALA A 241 -10.67 -6.76 10.52
N ALA A 242 -11.30 -6.96 11.68
CA ALA A 242 -11.36 -8.25 12.40
C ALA A 242 -12.04 -9.32 11.54
N ALA A 243 -13.21 -9.00 10.98
CA ALA A 243 -13.93 -9.91 10.10
C ALA A 243 -13.11 -10.30 8.84
N LEU A 244 -12.43 -9.33 8.22
CA LEU A 244 -11.57 -9.58 7.06
C LEU A 244 -10.33 -10.40 7.43
N ALA A 245 -9.72 -10.14 8.59
CA ALA A 245 -8.58 -10.92 9.08
C ALA A 245 -8.99 -12.38 9.35
N LEU A 246 -10.14 -12.59 9.98
CA LEU A 246 -10.70 -13.92 10.22
C LEU A 246 -11.01 -14.65 8.91
N LEU A 247 -11.69 -13.98 7.98
CA LEU A 247 -12.04 -14.55 6.67
C LEU A 247 -10.80 -14.93 5.87
N THR A 248 -9.81 -14.04 5.78
CA THR A 248 -8.55 -14.31 5.05
C THR A 248 -7.72 -15.40 5.74
N SER A 249 -7.73 -15.46 7.07
CA SER A 249 -7.11 -16.56 7.84
C SER A 249 -7.77 -17.91 7.55
N LEU A 250 -9.11 -17.95 7.47
CA LEU A 250 -9.87 -19.14 7.11
C LEU A 250 -9.55 -19.61 5.69
N MET A 251 -9.47 -18.69 4.73
CA MET A 251 -9.07 -19.01 3.35
C MET A 251 -7.64 -19.55 3.31
N LEU A 252 -6.72 -18.98 4.08
CA LEU A 252 -5.35 -19.49 4.23
C LEU A 252 -5.33 -20.91 4.83
N CYS A 253 -6.12 -21.18 5.87
CA CYS A 253 -6.28 -22.52 6.45
C CYS A 253 -6.70 -23.56 5.42
N TYR A 254 -7.66 -23.19 4.56
CA TYR A 254 -8.15 -24.06 3.50
C TYR A 254 -7.07 -24.33 2.43
N LEU A 255 -6.30 -23.30 2.07
CA LEU A 255 -5.25 -23.37 1.06
C LEU A 255 -3.90 -23.95 1.57
N LEU A 256 -3.72 -24.05 2.90
CA LEU A 256 -2.52 -24.55 3.57
C LEU A 256 -2.84 -25.67 4.57
N PRO A 257 -3.10 -26.91 4.09
CA PRO A 257 -3.48 -28.02 4.96
C PRO A 257 -2.41 -28.43 5.98
N ARG A 258 -1.14 -28.07 5.78
CA ARG A 258 -0.01 -28.44 6.66
C ARG A 258 0.28 -27.45 7.79
N SER A 259 -0.26 -26.24 7.79
CA SER A 259 0.02 -25.20 8.79
C SER A 259 -1.23 -24.78 9.59
N ARG A 260 -2.16 -25.73 9.79
CA ARG A 260 -3.43 -25.49 10.49
C ARG A 260 -3.24 -24.98 11.92
N ALA A 261 -2.24 -25.47 12.66
CA ALA A 261 -2.02 -25.05 14.05
C ALA A 261 -1.65 -23.56 14.19
N ALA A 262 -0.74 -23.05 13.36
CA ALA A 262 -0.34 -21.64 13.38
C ALA A 262 -1.47 -20.70 12.91
N LEU A 263 -2.25 -21.14 11.92
CA LEU A 263 -3.40 -20.36 11.43
C LEU A 263 -4.60 -20.41 12.38
N LEU A 264 -4.81 -21.51 13.11
CA LEU A 264 -5.81 -21.58 14.18
C LEU A 264 -5.42 -20.68 15.36
N MET A 265 -4.12 -20.55 15.68
CA MET A 265 -3.65 -19.55 16.65
C MET A 265 -3.88 -18.11 16.16
N LEU A 266 -3.68 -17.83 14.87
CA LEU A 266 -4.00 -16.51 14.28
C LEU A 266 -5.50 -16.21 14.33
N MET A 267 -6.36 -17.21 14.09
CA MET A 267 -7.81 -17.07 14.23
C MET A 267 -8.24 -16.84 15.69
N ALA A 268 -7.59 -17.50 16.65
CA ALA A 268 -7.85 -17.29 18.07
C ALA A 268 -7.48 -15.87 18.55
N LEU A 269 -6.59 -15.16 17.83
CA LEU A 269 -6.25 -13.76 18.10
C LEU A 269 -7.23 -12.76 17.46
N THR A 270 -8.12 -13.21 16.56
CA THR A 270 -9.14 -12.37 15.90
C THR A 270 -10.53 -12.46 16.52
N LEU A 271 -10.75 -13.42 17.44
CA LEU A 271 -11.98 -13.61 18.21
C LEU A 271 -11.86 -12.95 19.58
#